data_AF-A0A4Y1RFL2-F1
#
_entry.id   AF-A0A4Y1RFL2-F1
#
_cell.length_a   1.000
_cell.length_b   1.000
_cell.length_c   1.000
_cell.angle_alpha   90.00
_cell.angle_beta   90.00
_cell.angle_gamma   90.00
#
_symmetry.space_group_name_H-M   'P 1'
#
loop_
_entity.id
_entity.type
_entity.pdbx_description
1 polymer ?
#
loop_
_entity_poly.entity_id
_entity_poly.type
_entity_poly.pdbx_seq_one_letter_code
_entity_poly.pdbx_strand_id
1 'polypeptide(L)'
;MVALPNRSIRISIQEAFYNLRASTQGPSWSYKLWSAYLHERLELVRNLPITHFQYETLNNTFERALVTIHKMPKIWILYLQTLTEQKLFTRTRRTFDRALCALPVTQHDGIWDPYLEFVSRKGIPIETSLRLYRRTYLQDLDEAPVKRT
;
A
#
# COMPACT_ATOMS: atom_id res chain seq x y z
N MET A 1 -5.71 20.36 -25.46
CA MET A 1 -5.33 21.05 -24.21
C MET A 1 -5.36 20.04 -23.07
N VAL A 2 -4.21 19.44 -22.75
CA VAL A 2 -4.08 18.62 -21.52
C VAL A 2 -3.55 19.57 -20.46
N ALA A 3 -4.37 19.90 -19.46
CA ALA A 3 -3.94 20.68 -18.32
C ALA A 3 -2.82 19.89 -17.61
N LEU A 4 -1.58 20.34 -17.76
CA LEU A 4 -0.47 19.83 -16.96
C LEU A 4 -0.77 20.19 -15.50
N PRO A 5 -0.81 19.23 -14.57
CA PRO A 5 -0.96 19.57 -13.17
C PRO A 5 0.23 20.44 -12.73
N ASN A 6 -0.14 21.52 -12.07
CA ASN A 6 0.62 22.70 -11.75
C ASN A 6 2.00 22.39 -11.14
N ARG A 7 3.09 22.80 -11.83
CA ARG A 7 4.49 22.62 -11.35
C ARG A 7 4.73 23.14 -9.93
N SER A 8 3.89 24.06 -9.44
CA SER A 8 3.95 24.64 -8.09
C SER A 8 3.64 23.63 -6.95
N ILE A 9 2.85 22.59 -7.22
CA ILE A 9 2.44 21.59 -6.21
C ILE A 9 3.57 20.59 -5.94
N ARG A 10 4.35 20.24 -6.97
CA ARG A 10 5.45 19.26 -6.89
C ARG A 10 6.58 19.65 -5.95
N ILE A 11 6.89 20.94 -5.86
CA ILE A 11 7.96 21.45 -4.98
C ILE A 11 7.43 21.50 -3.53
N SER A 12 6.17 21.95 -3.35
CA SER A 12 5.52 22.11 -2.05
C SER A 12 5.43 20.83 -1.22
N ILE A 13 5.24 19.65 -1.83
CA ILE A 13 5.06 18.40 -1.08
C ILE A 13 6.40 17.87 -0.54
N GLN A 14 7.49 18.02 -1.30
CA GLN A 14 8.82 17.58 -0.87
C GLN A 14 9.38 18.48 0.23
N GLU A 15 9.13 19.80 0.14
CA GLU A 15 9.33 20.76 1.23
C GLU A 15 8.43 20.48 2.43
N ALA A 16 7.16 20.13 2.20
CA ALA A 16 6.25 19.76 3.27
C ALA A 16 6.75 18.53 4.03
N PHE A 17 7.33 17.51 3.38
CA PHE A 17 7.96 16.38 4.07
C PHE A 17 9.19 16.77 4.89
N TYR A 18 10.01 17.69 4.40
CA TYR A 18 11.17 18.20 5.13
C TYR A 18 10.74 19.01 6.37
N ASN A 19 9.74 19.88 6.21
CA ASN A 19 9.19 20.71 7.27
C ASN A 19 8.38 19.89 8.30
N LEU A 20 7.70 18.82 7.88
CA LEU A 20 6.97 17.92 8.78
C LEU A 20 7.92 17.07 9.64
N ARG A 21 9.13 16.77 9.14
CA ARG A 21 10.16 16.09 9.95
C ARG A 21 10.73 17.03 11.02
N ALA A 22 10.72 18.34 10.77
CA ALA A 22 11.19 19.37 11.69
C ALA A 22 10.14 19.75 12.75
N SER A 23 8.85 19.58 12.47
CA SER A 23 7.76 19.90 13.40
C SER A 23 7.21 18.62 14.04
N THR A 24 7.29 18.49 15.36
CA THR A 24 6.76 17.38 16.20
C THR A 24 5.21 17.29 16.20
N GLN A 25 4.54 17.65 15.11
CA GLN A 25 3.10 17.47 14.94
C GLN A 25 2.83 16.06 14.40
N GLY A 26 1.92 15.34 15.06
CA GLY A 26 1.80 13.89 14.97
C GLY A 26 1.51 13.29 13.58
N PRO A 27 1.59 11.95 13.46
CA PRO A 27 1.55 11.18 12.20
C PRO A 27 0.22 11.25 11.41
N SER A 28 -0.78 11.97 11.91
CA SER A 28 -2.12 12.09 11.31
C SER A 28 -2.17 13.04 10.12
N TRP A 29 -1.29 14.05 10.02
CA TRP A 29 -1.25 14.92 8.84
C TRP A 29 -0.47 14.27 7.67
N SER A 30 0.52 13.44 8.00
CA SER A 30 1.44 12.83 7.03
C SER A 30 0.71 11.94 6.02
N TYR A 31 -0.30 11.17 6.44
CA TYR A 31 -0.95 10.21 5.53
C TYR A 31 -1.87 10.86 4.51
N LYS A 32 -2.55 11.97 4.84
CA LYS A 32 -3.39 12.69 3.89
C LYS A 32 -2.53 13.27 2.78
N LEU A 33 -1.38 13.83 3.15
CA LEU A 33 -0.40 14.36 2.21
C LEU A 33 0.18 13.27 1.30
N TRP A 34 0.61 12.14 1.87
CA TRP A 34 1.07 11.00 1.10
C TRP A 34 -0.02 10.43 0.18
N SER A 35 -1.25 10.32 0.66
CA SER A 35 -2.39 9.85 -0.14
C SER A 35 -2.67 10.77 -1.32
N ALA A 36 -2.72 12.09 -1.09
CA ALA A 36 -2.92 13.07 -2.15
C ALA A 36 -1.78 13.02 -3.18
N TYR A 37 -0.54 12.92 -2.71
CA TYR A 37 0.63 12.83 -3.58
C TYR A 37 0.63 11.55 -4.43
N LEU A 38 0.33 10.39 -3.83
CA LEU A 38 0.26 9.12 -4.54
C LEU A 38 -0.86 9.12 -5.59
N HIS A 39 -2.01 9.74 -5.28
CA HIS A 39 -3.10 9.91 -6.25
C HIS A 39 -2.69 10.79 -7.44
N GLU A 40 -2.06 11.94 -7.20
CA GLU A 40 -1.56 12.79 -8.28
C GLU A 40 -0.57 12.03 -9.18
N ARG A 41 0.32 11.25 -8.56
CA ARG A 41 1.31 10.45 -9.29
C ARG A 41 0.66 9.31 -10.09
N LEU A 42 -0.43 8.74 -9.59
CA LEU A 42 -1.22 7.76 -10.33
C LEU A 42 -1.91 8.37 -11.56
N GLU A 43 -2.50 9.56 -11.42
CA GLU A 43 -3.14 10.25 -12.54
C GLU A 43 -2.15 10.56 -13.66
N LEU A 44 -0.92 10.94 -13.32
CA LEU A 44 0.15 11.17 -14.29
C LEU A 44 0.53 9.92 -15.08
N VAL A 45 0.42 8.75 -14.45
CA VAL A 45 0.85 7.47 -15.03
C VAL A 45 -0.29 6.75 -15.74
N ARG A 46 -1.56 7.11 -15.44
CA ARG A 46 -2.77 6.50 -16.03
C ARG A 46 -2.81 6.53 -17.56
N ASN A 47 -2.23 7.56 -18.18
CA ASN A 47 -2.20 7.71 -19.65
C ASN A 47 -0.92 7.13 -20.30
N LEU A 48 -0.05 6.48 -19.52
CA LEU A 48 1.22 5.93 -19.99
C LEU A 48 1.15 4.41 -20.13
N PRO A 49 1.92 3.82 -21.07
CA PRO A 49 2.00 2.37 -21.19
C PRO A 49 2.63 1.76 -19.94
N ILE A 50 2.18 0.56 -19.56
CA ILE A 50 2.55 -0.16 -18.32
C ILE A 50 4.08 -0.37 -18.21
N THR A 51 4.78 -0.47 -19.33
CA THR A 51 6.24 -0.65 -19.39
C THR A 51 7.05 0.63 -19.20
N HIS A 52 6.39 1.79 -19.04
CA HIS A 52 7.06 3.08 -18.96
C HIS A 52 7.78 3.28 -17.61
N PHE A 53 8.96 3.90 -17.64
CA PHE A 53 9.80 4.13 -16.44
C PHE A 53 9.08 4.88 -15.30
N GLN A 54 8.04 5.66 -15.62
CA GLN A 54 7.28 6.37 -14.60
C GLN A 54 6.54 5.44 -13.62
N TYR A 55 6.18 4.21 -14.05
CA TYR A 55 5.65 3.19 -13.13
C TYR A 55 6.70 2.74 -12.11
N GLU A 56 7.97 2.65 -12.51
CA GLU A 56 9.06 2.35 -11.59
C GLU A 56 9.26 3.48 -10.57
N THR A 57 9.25 4.74 -11.03
CA THR A 57 9.33 5.90 -10.13
C THR A 57 8.14 5.93 -9.17
N LEU A 58 6.93 5.62 -9.63
CA LEU A 58 5.73 5.50 -8.80
C LEU A 58 5.89 4.40 -7.74
N ASN A 59 6.35 3.22 -8.14
CA ASN A 59 6.60 2.10 -7.22
C ASN A 59 7.65 2.46 -6.15
N ASN A 60 8.71 3.18 -6.52
CA ASN A 60 9.72 3.67 -5.58
C ASN A 60 9.14 4.71 -4.61
N THR A 61 8.24 5.57 -5.09
CA THR A 61 7.50 6.50 -4.21
C THR A 61 6.64 5.77 -3.20
N PHE A 62 5.91 4.72 -3.60
CA PHE A 62 5.13 3.88 -2.69
C PHE A 62 6.00 3.22 -1.62
N GLU A 63 7.13 2.62 -1.99
CA GLU A 63 8.05 2.00 -1.03
C GLU A 63 8.56 3.01 0.01
N ARG A 64 8.87 4.25 -0.40
CA ARG A 64 9.25 5.32 0.53
C ARG A 64 8.12 5.73 1.45
N ALA A 65 6.89 5.83 0.94
CA ALA A 65 5.72 6.16 1.74
C ALA A 65 5.47 5.10 2.82
N LEU A 66 5.58 3.82 2.45
CA LEU A 66 5.35 2.69 3.35
C LEU A 66 6.33 2.64 4.51
N VAL A 67 7.58 3.11 4.36
CA VAL A 67 8.52 3.24 5.50
C VAL A 67 7.92 4.09 6.61
N THR A 68 7.25 5.19 6.25
CA THR A 68 6.67 6.13 7.23
C THR A 68 5.26 5.75 7.68
N ILE A 69 4.45 5.10 6.83
CA ILE A 69 3.00 4.87 7.08
C ILE A 69 2.60 3.39 6.89
N HIS A 70 3.49 2.45 7.24
CA HIS A 70 3.23 1.01 7.12
C HIS A 70 1.99 0.52 7.90
N LYS A 71 1.54 1.24 8.94
CA LYS A 71 0.35 0.87 9.74
C LYS A 71 -0.99 1.18 9.07
N MET A 72 -1.00 1.82 7.89
CA MET A 72 -2.23 2.28 7.26
C MET A 72 -2.66 1.38 6.10
N PRO A 73 -3.78 0.64 6.21
CA PRO A 73 -4.19 -0.33 5.20
C PRO A 73 -4.58 0.31 3.85
N LYS A 74 -5.10 1.55 3.87
CA LYS A 74 -5.52 2.26 2.64
C LYS A 74 -4.38 2.42 1.63
N ILE A 75 -3.16 2.71 2.09
CA ILE A 75 -2.00 2.89 1.21
C ILE A 75 -1.53 1.53 0.66
N TRP A 76 -1.60 0.47 1.47
CA TRP A 76 -1.32 -0.89 1.01
C TRP A 76 -2.30 -1.33 -0.08
N ILE A 77 -3.61 -1.14 0.13
CA ILE A 77 -4.65 -1.48 -0.86
C ILE A 77 -4.38 -0.74 -2.17
N LEU A 78 -4.13 0.57 -2.11
CA LEU A 78 -3.80 1.37 -3.29
C LEU A 78 -2.57 0.81 -4.00
N TYR A 79 -1.49 0.52 -3.27
CA TYR A 79 -0.27 -0.03 -3.88
C TYR A 79 -0.52 -1.41 -4.54
N LEU A 80 -1.25 -2.29 -3.87
CA LEU A 80 -1.59 -3.63 -4.37
C LEU A 80 -2.45 -3.57 -5.64
N GLN A 81 -3.44 -2.69 -5.69
CA GLN A 81 -4.25 -2.45 -6.90
C GLN A 81 -3.37 -2.02 -8.07
N THR A 82 -2.47 -1.07 -7.85
CA THR A 82 -1.59 -0.56 -8.91
C THR A 82 -0.60 -1.61 -9.43
N LEU A 83 -0.08 -2.48 -8.56
CA LEU A 83 0.78 -3.60 -8.96
C LEU A 83 0.01 -4.68 -9.73
N THR A 84 -1.26 -4.90 -9.37
CA THR A 84 -2.16 -5.83 -10.05
C THR A 84 -2.49 -5.34 -11.46
N GLU A 85 -2.73 -4.04 -11.63
CA GLU A 85 -2.91 -3.40 -12.95
C GLU A 85 -1.63 -3.49 -13.80
N GLN A 86 -0.46 -3.37 -13.19
CA GLN A 86 0.84 -3.54 -13.85
C GLN A 86 1.14 -5.00 -14.25
N LYS A 87 0.32 -5.97 -13.83
CA LYS A 87 0.52 -7.43 -14.06
C LYS A 87 1.84 -7.97 -13.51
N LEU A 88 2.37 -7.36 -12.45
CA LEU A 88 3.62 -7.79 -11.81
C LEU A 88 3.37 -8.86 -10.74
N PHE A 89 3.04 -10.09 -11.15
CA PHE A 89 2.56 -11.15 -10.24
C PHE A 89 3.49 -11.43 -9.05
N THR A 90 4.78 -11.65 -9.31
CA THR A 90 5.77 -11.98 -8.26
C THR A 90 5.93 -10.85 -7.25
N ARG A 91 5.92 -9.59 -7.73
CA ARG A 91 6.06 -8.41 -6.88
C ARG A 91 4.79 -8.20 -6.06
N THR A 92 3.63 -8.30 -6.69
CA THR A 92 2.31 -8.21 -6.03
C THR A 92 2.20 -9.21 -4.89
N ARG A 93 2.57 -10.48 -5.10
CA ARG A 93 2.57 -11.51 -4.04
C ARG A 93 3.43 -11.13 -2.84
N ARG A 94 4.69 -10.72 -3.08
CA ARG A 94 5.60 -10.30 -2.01
C ARG A 94 5.07 -9.08 -1.25
N THR A 95 4.42 -8.15 -1.96
CA THR A 95 3.80 -6.98 -1.35
C THR A 95 2.59 -7.37 -0.50
N PHE A 96 1.77 -8.33 -0.92
CA PHE A 96 0.68 -8.88 -0.10
C PHE A 96 1.23 -9.51 1.19
N ASP A 97 2.28 -10.33 1.10
CA ASP A 97 2.92 -10.93 2.27
C ASP A 97 3.44 -9.85 3.23
N ARG A 98 4.08 -8.80 2.71
CA ARG A 98 4.54 -7.66 3.51
C ARG A 98 3.39 -6.89 4.16
N ALA A 99 2.29 -6.69 3.44
CA ALA A 99 1.12 -6.00 3.96
C ALA A 99 0.50 -6.77 5.14
N LEU A 100 0.36 -8.09 5.00
CA LEU A 100 -0.16 -8.97 6.05
C LEU A 100 0.74 -9.01 7.29
N CYS A 101 2.07 -8.95 7.11
CA CYS A 101 3.00 -8.84 8.24
C CYS A 101 2.98 -7.47 8.92
N ALA A 102 2.70 -6.39 8.18
CA ALA A 102 2.78 -5.02 8.69
C ALA A 102 1.49 -4.55 9.39
N LEU A 103 0.35 -5.14 9.05
CA LEU A 103 -0.97 -4.71 9.51
C LEU A 103 -1.52 -5.63 10.60
N PRO A 104 -2.27 -5.09 11.57
CA PRO A 104 -3.03 -5.89 12.53
C PRO A 104 -4.06 -6.78 11.84
N VAL A 105 -4.33 -7.95 12.42
CA VAL A 105 -5.25 -8.96 11.85
C VAL A 105 -6.66 -8.43 11.59
N THR A 106 -7.11 -7.46 12.38
CA THR A 106 -8.42 -6.80 12.24
C THR A 106 -8.57 -5.99 10.95
N GLN A 107 -7.47 -5.68 10.26
CA GLN A 107 -7.47 -4.94 8.99
C GLN A 107 -7.20 -5.86 7.79
N HIS A 108 -6.98 -7.16 8.02
CA HIS A 108 -6.68 -8.11 6.94
C HIS A 108 -7.90 -8.39 6.05
N ASP A 109 -9.12 -8.28 6.59
CA ASP A 109 -10.36 -8.51 5.84
C ASP A 109 -10.42 -7.69 4.55
N GLY A 110 -10.05 -6.41 4.59
CA GLY A 110 -10.07 -5.53 3.41
C GLY A 110 -8.98 -5.80 2.37
N ILE A 111 -7.93 -6.54 2.73
CA ILE A 111 -6.84 -6.94 1.82
C ILE A 111 -7.10 -8.34 1.25
N TRP A 112 -7.93 -9.11 1.94
CA TRP A 112 -8.25 -10.48 1.57
C TRP A 112 -9.08 -10.56 0.29
N ASP A 113 -10.09 -9.70 0.11
CA ASP A 113 -10.92 -9.71 -1.10
C ASP A 113 -10.08 -9.50 -2.38
N PRO A 114 -9.21 -8.46 -2.48
CA PRO A 114 -8.31 -8.30 -3.62
C PRO A 114 -7.32 -9.47 -3.79
N TYR A 115 -6.87 -10.07 -2.69
CA TYR A 115 -5.94 -11.20 -2.73
C TYR A 115 -6.59 -12.46 -3.30
N LEU A 116 -7.82 -12.76 -2.87
CA LEU A 116 -8.60 -13.89 -3.40
C LEU A 116 -8.89 -13.73 -4.88
N GLU A 117 -9.27 -12.53 -5.33
CA GLU A 117 -9.49 -12.25 -6.74
C GLU A 117 -8.19 -12.44 -7.55
N PHE A 118 -7.06 -11.97 -7.02
CA PHE A 118 -5.75 -12.13 -7.63
C PHE A 118 -5.34 -13.61 -7.72
N VAL A 119 -5.57 -14.38 -6.66
CA VAL A 119 -5.27 -15.81 -6.55
C VAL A 119 -6.16 -16.67 -7.44
N SER A 120 -7.42 -16.27 -7.62
CA SER A 120 -8.36 -16.94 -8.52
C SER A 120 -7.91 -16.86 -9.99
N ARG A 121 -6.97 -15.98 -10.34
CA ARG A 121 -6.38 -15.91 -11.68
C ARG A 121 -5.36 -17.05 -11.83
N LYS A 122 -5.54 -17.88 -12.86
CA LYS A 122 -4.74 -19.11 -13.11
C LYS A 122 -3.23 -18.86 -12.99
N GLY A 123 -2.56 -19.60 -12.08
CA GLY A 123 -1.10 -19.78 -12.11
C GLY A 123 -0.32 -19.42 -10.84
N ILE A 124 -0.97 -19.06 -9.72
CA ILE A 124 -0.26 -18.57 -8.52
C ILE A 124 -0.39 -19.59 -7.36
N PRO A 125 0.72 -20.11 -6.82
CA PRO A 125 0.69 -20.99 -5.66
C PRO A 125 0.23 -20.26 -4.39
N ILE A 126 -0.80 -20.81 -3.74
CA ILE A 126 -1.61 -20.22 -2.66
C ILE A 126 -1.03 -20.49 -1.25
N GLU A 127 -0.13 -21.45 -1.13
CA GLU A 127 0.09 -22.16 0.13
C GLU A 127 0.91 -21.41 1.18
N THR A 128 1.81 -20.51 0.75
CA THR A 128 2.78 -19.90 1.68
C THR A 128 2.16 -18.75 2.48
N SER A 129 1.40 -17.86 1.83
CA SER A 129 0.73 -16.73 2.47
C SER A 129 -0.41 -17.19 3.38
N LEU A 130 -1.18 -18.21 2.96
CA LEU A 130 -2.24 -18.82 3.77
C LEU A 130 -1.70 -19.49 5.04
N ARG A 131 -0.53 -20.15 4.97
CA ARG A 131 0.11 -20.74 6.14
C ARG A 131 0.56 -19.66 7.13
N LEU A 132 1.12 -18.57 6.64
CA LEU A 132 1.53 -17.45 7.48
C LEU A 132 0.30 -16.83 8.18
N TYR A 133 -0.76 -16.57 7.41
CA TYR A 133 -2.01 -16.02 7.92
C TYR A 133 -2.70 -16.95 8.93
N ARG A 134 -2.83 -18.25 8.65
CA ARG A 134 -3.38 -19.22 9.62
C ARG A 134 -2.59 -19.23 10.92
N ARG A 135 -1.25 -19.17 10.82
CA ARG A 135 -0.40 -19.10 12.02
C ARG A 135 -0.62 -17.81 12.80
N THR A 136 -0.63 -16.65 12.15
CA THR A 136 -0.80 -15.36 12.83
C THR A 136 -2.22 -15.20 13.39
N TYR A 137 -3.25 -15.59 12.64
CA TYR A 137 -4.66 -15.49 13.03
C TYR A 137 -5.02 -16.44 14.18
N LEU A 138 -4.50 -17.68 14.18
CA LEU A 138 -4.72 -18.63 15.27
C LEU A 138 -3.99 -18.21 16.56
N GLN A 139 -2.87 -17.50 16.44
CA GLN A 139 -2.11 -17.03 17.59
C GLN A 139 -2.78 -15.84 18.28
N ASP A 140 -3.39 -14.92 17.52
CA ASP A 140 -4.14 -13.78 18.06
C ASP A 140 -5.50 -14.19 18.70
N LEU A 141 -6.10 -15.31 18.29
CA LEU A 141 -7.33 -15.84 18.89
C LEU A 141 -7.12 -16.47 20.28
N ASP A 142 -5.90 -16.85 20.64
CA ASP A 142 -5.56 -17.39 21.96
C ASP A 142 -5.35 -16.27 23.01
N GLU A 143 -5.06 -15.04 22.57
CA GLU A 143 -4.89 -13.87 23.44
C GLU A 143 -6.18 -13.07 23.69
N ALA A 144 -7.31 -13.44 23.08
CA ALA A 144 -8.58 -12.84 23.43
C ALA A 144 -8.89 -13.18 24.90
N PRO A 145 -9.00 -12.19 25.81
CA PRO A 145 -9.33 -12.48 27.18
C PRO A 145 -10.70 -13.14 27.17
N VAL A 146 -10.72 -14.43 27.53
CA VAL A 146 -11.91 -15.17 27.92
C VAL A 146 -12.74 -14.21 28.75
N LYS A 147 -13.87 -13.75 28.20
CA LYS A 147 -14.85 -12.97 28.95
C LYS A 147 -15.31 -13.90 30.08
N ARG A 148 -14.64 -13.81 31.22
CA ARG A 148 -15.10 -14.41 32.46
C ARG A 148 -16.41 -13.72 32.77
N THR A 149 -17.47 -14.53 32.70
CA THR A 149 -18.75 -14.48 33.41
C THR A 149 -19.16 -13.14 33.99
#